data_AF-A0A966TRD2-F1
#
_entry.id   AF-A0A966TRD2-F1
#
_cell.length_a   1.000
_cell.length_b   1.000
_cell.length_c   1.000
_cell.angle_alpha   90.00
_cell.angle_beta   90.00
_cell.angle_gamma   90.00
#
_symmetry.space_group_name_H-M   'P 1'
#
loop_
_entity.id
_entity.type
_entity.pdbx_description
1 polymer ?
#
loop_
_entity_poly.entity_id
_entity_poly.type
_entity_poly.pdbx_seq_one_letter_code
_entity_poly.pdbx_strand_id
1 'polypeptide(L)' 'KVFVVADLTTSACSLDRDAALNRMKSIGAQVVTSEMLLFEWVGDSRAGSFNSMLELVKTLRKLGTPSC' A
#
# COMPACT_ATOMS: atom_id res chain seq x y z
N LYS A 1 7.24 -6.67 -12.75
CA LYS A 1 6.19 -6.99 -11.74
C LYS A 1 5.34 -5.73 -11.55
N VAL A 2 4.03 -5.88 -11.38
CA VAL A 2 3.10 -4.76 -11.16
C VAL A 2 2.63 -4.80 -9.71
N PHE A 3 2.78 -3.69 -8.99
CA PHE A 3 2.31 -3.53 -7.62
C PHE A 3 1.16 -2.53 -7.60
N VAL A 4 0.09 -2.85 -6.87
CA VAL A 4 -1.07 -1.99 -6.69
C VAL A 4 -1.25 -1.73 -5.20
N VAL A 5 -1.28 -0.45 -4.81
CA VAL A 5 -1.32 -0.02 -3.40
C VAL A 5 -2.77 0.22 -2.98
N ALA A 6 -3.39 -0.76 -2.33
CA ALA A 6 -4.84 -0.81 -2.11
C ALA A 6 -5.37 0.32 -1.21
N ASP A 7 -4.64 0.67 -0.16
CA ASP A 7 -4.97 1.75 0.79
C ASP A 7 -4.80 3.15 0.20
N LEU A 8 -4.16 3.27 -0.97
CA LEU A 8 -4.05 4.51 -1.75
C LEU A 8 -4.79 4.42 -3.10
N THR A 9 -5.61 3.38 -3.29
CA THR A 9 -6.45 3.20 -4.48
C THR A 9 -7.90 3.42 -4.09
N THR A 10 -8.60 4.30 -4.81
CA THR A 10 -9.99 4.66 -4.50
C THR A 10 -10.89 4.58 -5.74
N SER A 11 -12.19 4.53 -5.52
CA SER A 11 -13.25 4.62 -6.51
C SER A 11 -14.45 5.31 -5.86
N ALA A 12 -15.32 5.91 -6.66
CA ALA A 12 -16.59 6.47 -6.16
C ALA A 12 -17.51 5.39 -5.58
N CYS A 13 -17.37 4.14 -6.01
CA CYS A 13 -18.10 2.98 -5.52
C CYS A 13 -17.14 1.96 -4.93
N SER A 14 -17.33 1.58 -3.66
CA SER A 14 -16.48 0.62 -2.96
C SER A 14 -16.54 -0.78 -3.57
N LEU A 15 -17.72 -1.21 -4.03
CA LEU A 15 -17.90 -2.49 -4.70
C LEU A 15 -17.07 -2.58 -5.99
N ASP A 16 -17.06 -1.51 -6.79
CA ASP A 16 -16.29 -1.45 -8.04
C ASP A 16 -14.78 -1.46 -7.76
N ARG A 17 -14.34 -0.73 -6.71
CA ARG A 17 -12.94 -0.75 -6.27
C ARG A 17 -12.50 -2.17 -5.93
N ASP A 18 -13.27 -2.85 -5.09
CA ASP A 18 -12.91 -4.17 -4.57
C ASP A 18 -12.95 -5.22 -5.70
N ALA A 19 -13.92 -5.14 -6.62
CA ALA A 19 -13.97 -5.97 -7.82
C ALA A 19 -12.75 -5.74 -8.73
N ALA A 20 -12.33 -4.49 -8.95
CA ALA A 20 -11.16 -4.16 -9.76
C ALA A 20 -9.85 -4.65 -9.13
N LEU A 21 -9.66 -4.47 -7.81
CA LEU A 21 -8.50 -4.98 -7.08
C LEU A 21 -8.41 -6.51 -7.15
N ASN A 22 -9.53 -7.21 -6.99
CA ASN A 22 -9.58 -8.67 -7.12
C ASN A 22 -9.26 -9.14 -8.54
N ARG A 23 -9.77 -8.44 -9.57
CA ARG A 23 -9.44 -8.72 -10.98
C ARG A 23 -7.96 -8.50 -11.27
N MET A 24 -7.37 -7.42 -10.76
CA MET A 24 -5.93 -7.17 -10.93
C MET A 24 -5.08 -8.25 -10.27
N LYS A 25 -5.48 -8.71 -9.08
CA LYS A 25 -4.82 -9.83 -8.38
C LYS A 25 -4.90 -11.12 -9.19
N SER A 26 -6.03 -11.44 -9.81
CA SER A 26 -6.20 -12.68 -10.58
C SER A 26 -5.38 -12.74 -11.87
N ILE A 27 -5.02 -11.58 -12.44
CA ILE A 27 -4.13 -11.49 -13.61
C ILE A 27 -2.64 -11.33 -13.23
N GLY A 28 -2.30 -11.45 -11.94
CA GLY A 28 -0.92 -11.48 -11.46
C GLY A 28 -0.36 -10.16 -10.92
N ALA A 29 -1.19 -9.13 -10.71
CA ALA A 29 -0.74 -7.94 -9.98
C ALA A 29 -0.58 -8.24 -8.48
N GLN A 30 0.47 -7.68 -7.88
CA GLN A 30 0.69 -7.76 -6.43
C GLN A 30 -0.06 -6.62 -5.75
N VAL A 31 -1.24 -6.93 -5.23
CA VAL A 31 -2.03 -5.99 -4.43
C VAL A 31 -1.46 -5.97 -3.01
N VAL A 32 -0.92 -4.83 -2.60
CA VAL A 32 -0.22 -4.59 -1.32
C VAL A 32 -0.78 -3.34 -0.65
N THR A 33 -0.40 -3.09 0.61
CA THR A 33 -0.61 -1.77 1.25
C THR A 33 0.64 -0.92 1.13
N SER A 34 0.50 0.39 1.37
CA SER A 34 1.62 1.33 1.36
C SER A 34 2.69 0.94 2.39
N GLU A 35 2.27 0.48 3.57
CA GLU A 35 3.15 -0.02 4.63
C GLU A 35 3.92 -1.28 4.20
N MET A 36 3.23 -2.27 3.60
CA MET A 36 3.88 -3.49 3.10
C MET A 36 4.93 -3.17 2.03
N LEU A 37 4.59 -2.29 1.07
CA LEU A 37 5.49 -1.91 -0.02
C LEU A 37 6.77 -1.24 0.51
N LEU A 38 6.62 -0.30 1.45
CA LEU A 38 7.75 0.44 2.01
C LEU A 38 8.72 -0.48 2.77
N PHE A 39 8.19 -1.38 3.60
CA PHE A 39 9.02 -2.35 4.32
C PHE A 39 9.70 -3.35 3.36
N GLU A 40 8.98 -3.82 2.33
CA GLU A 40 9.54 -4.73 1.32
C GLU A 40 10.70 -4.08 0.57
N TRP A 41 10.58 -2.79 0.20
CA TRP A 41 11.62 -2.09 -0.54
C TRP A 41 12.88 -1.79 0.28
N VAL A 42 12.74 -1.51 1.58
CA VAL A 42 13.91 -1.28 2.44
C VAL A 42 14.58 -2.58 2.86
N GLY A 43 13.81 -3.64 3.12
CA GLY A 43 14.30 -5.01 3.33
C GLY A 43 15.05 -5.28 4.65
N ASP A 44 15.75 -4.29 5.22
CA ASP A 44 16.53 -4.43 6.46
C ASP A 44 16.43 -3.16 7.33
N SER A 45 16.27 -3.33 8.64
CA SER A 45 16.26 -2.23 9.61
C SER A 45 17.61 -1.55 9.80
N ARG A 46 18.69 -2.19 9.37
CA ARG A 46 20.06 -1.64 9.39
C ARG A 46 20.37 -0.78 8.17
N ALA A 47 19.49 -0.74 7.18
CA ALA A 47 19.66 0.10 6.00
C ALA A 47 19.65 1.59 6.40
N GLY A 48 20.54 2.39 5.81
CA GLY A 48 20.60 3.83 6.08
C GLY A 48 19.29 4.59 5.78
N SER A 49 18.45 4.04 4.90
CA SER A 49 17.14 4.59 4.53
C SER A 49 16.00 4.21 5.50
N PHE A 50 16.23 3.28 6.44
CA PHE A 50 15.17 2.72 7.28
C PHE A 50 14.46 3.80 8.12
N ASN A 51 15.20 4.70 8.76
CA ASN A 51 14.59 5.73 9.60
C ASN A 51 13.70 6.69 8.79
N SER A 52 14.16 7.11 7.61
CA SER A 52 13.36 7.97 6.72
C SER A 52 12.09 7.27 6.23
N MET A 53 12.20 6.00 5.84
CA MET A 53 11.04 5.17 5.49
C MET A 53 10.08 5.00 6.67
N LEU A 54 10.59 4.81 7.88
CA LEU A 54 9.78 4.60 9.07
C LEU A 54 8.97 5.85 9.43
N GLU A 55 9.54 7.03 9.29
CA GLU A 55 8.80 8.30 9.44
C GLU A 55 7.70 8.45 8.39
N LEU A 56 7.92 7.99 7.16
CA LEU A 56 6.88 7.95 6.13
C LEU A 56 5.75 6.99 6.51
N VAL A 57 6.06 5.77 6.96
CA VAL A 57 5.06 4.79 7.42
C VAL A 57 4.22 5.37 8.57
N LYS A 58 4.88 5.99 9.57
CA LYS A 58 4.18 6.67 10.68
C LYS A 58 3.24 7.76 10.19
N THR A 59 3.65 8.53 9.18
CA THR A 59 2.82 9.58 8.58
C THR A 59 1.61 8.97 7.87
N LEU A 60 1.80 7.92 7.08
CA LEU A 60 0.72 7.23 6.37
C LEU A 60 -0.30 6.59 7.33
N ARG A 61 0.15 6.01 8.45
CA ARG A 61 -0.76 5.49 9.49
C ARG A 61 -1.68 6.57 10.07
N LYS A 62 -1.18 7.80 10.22
CA LYS A 62 -1.99 8.93 10.70
C LYS A 62 -3.01 9.40 9.67
N LEU A 63 -2.70 9.26 8.38
CA LEU A 63 -3.60 9.62 7.27
C LEU A 63 -4.66 8.54 7.02
N GLY A 64 -4.32 7.27 7.26
CA GLY A 64 -5.17 6.11 7.01
C GLY A 64 -6.31 5.88 8.01
N THR A 65 -6.61 6.83 8.91
CA THR A 65 -7.87 6.80 9.67
C THR A 65 -9.05 6.98 8.71
N PRO A 66 -9.92 5.98 8.52
CA PRO A 66 -11.02 6.10 7.59
C PRO A 66 -11.99 7.19 8.08
N SER A 67 -12.23 8.21 7.24
CA SER A 67 -13.22 9.25 7.44
C SER A 67 -14.55 8.96 6.72
N CYS A 68 -14.85 7.69 6.45
CA CYS A 68 -16.17 7.20 6.05
C CYS A 68 -16.49 5.91 6.78
#